data_AF-A0A967FDI7-F1
#
_entry.id   AF-A0A967FDI7-F1
#
_cell.length_a   1.000
_cell.length_b   1.000
_cell.length_c   1.000
_cell.angle_alpha   90.00
_cell.angle_beta   90.00
_cell.angle_gamma   90.00
#
_symmetry.space_group_name_H-M   'P 1'
#
loop_
_entity.id
_entity.type
_entity.pdbx_description
1 polymer ?
#
loop_
_entity_poly.entity_id
_entity_poly.type
_entity_poly.pdbx_seq_one_letter_code
_entity_poly.pdbx_strand_id
1 'polypeptide(L)' 'EEARDAVRFDLVPFLFSIEVARELEKEAEREQKKCSYHLKFDTGMTRLGVRPEDSGQFLDELSKFNNISMQGVLT' A
#
# COMPACT_ATOMS: atom_id res chain seq x y z
N GLU A 1 9.19 2.23 -11.21
CA GLU A 1 9.55 0.85 -11.63
C GLU A 1 9.13 -0.18 -10.58
N GLU A 2 9.43 0.07 -9.30
CA GLU A 2 9.14 -0.86 -8.20
C GLU A 2 7.66 -1.31 -8.11
N ALA A 3 6.70 -0.37 -8.22
CA ALA A 3 5.27 -0.73 -8.21
C ALA A 3 4.87 -1.64 -9.37
N ARG A 4 5.40 -1.38 -10.57
CA ARG A 4 5.15 -2.21 -11.76
C ARG A 4 5.69 -3.62 -11.57
N ASP A 5 6.92 -3.75 -11.07
CA ASP A 5 7.53 -5.05 -10.84
C ASP A 5 6.80 -5.81 -9.71
N ALA A 6 6.39 -5.12 -8.65
CA ALA A 6 5.59 -5.73 -7.58
C ALA A 6 4.30 -6.37 -8.13
N VAL A 7 3.57 -5.67 -9.00
CA VAL A 7 2.37 -6.20 -9.64
C VAL A 7 2.70 -7.31 -10.64
N ARG A 8 3.72 -7.12 -11.47
CA ARG A 8 4.10 -8.08 -12.52
C ARG A 8 4.50 -9.43 -11.95
N PHE A 9 5.25 -9.42 -10.84
CA PHE A 9 5.78 -10.63 -10.19
C PHE A 9 4.94 -11.10 -9.00
N ASP A 10 3.73 -10.56 -8.82
CA ASP A 10 2.79 -10.94 -7.76
C ASP A 10 3.42 -10.87 -6.34
N LEU A 11 4.22 -9.83 -6.11
CA LEU A 11 4.84 -9.54 -4.80
C LEU A 11 3.84 -8.87 -3.86
N VAL A 12 4.14 -8.92 -2.56
CA VAL A 12 3.37 -8.26 -1.49
C VAL A 12 4.21 -7.12 -0.89
N PRO A 13 4.18 -5.91 -1.48
CA PRO A 13 4.98 -4.79 -0.98
C PRO A 13 4.45 -4.21 0.33
N PHE A 14 5.30 -3.42 1.00
CA PHE A 14 4.90 -2.57 2.11
C PHE A 14 4.33 -1.24 1.60
N LEU A 15 3.23 -0.83 2.20
CA LEU A 15 2.57 0.44 1.92
C LEU A 15 2.67 1.31 3.18
N PHE A 16 3.11 2.55 3.00
CA PHE A 16 3.29 3.56 4.06
C PHE A 16 2.98 4.98 3.60
N SER A 17 2.61 5.18 2.33
CA SER A 17 2.17 6.47 1.78
C SER A 17 1.07 6.30 0.73
N ILE A 18 0.25 7.33 0.53
CA ILE A 18 -0.83 7.31 -0.47
C ILE A 18 -0.27 7.41 -1.89
N GLU A 19 0.89 8.03 -2.06
CA GLU A 19 1.59 8.10 -3.35
C GLU A 19 1.95 6.68 -3.83
N VAL A 20 2.53 5.86 -2.96
CA VAL A 20 2.86 4.46 -3.26
C VAL A 20 1.59 3.64 -3.52
N ALA A 21 0.53 3.87 -2.73
CA ALA A 21 -0.77 3.22 -2.95
C ALA A 21 -1.33 3.51 -4.35
N ARG A 22 -1.27 4.78 -4.77
CA ARG A 22 -1.78 5.24 -6.07
C ARG A 22 -0.96 4.67 -7.23
N GLU A 23 0.35 4.54 -7.08
CA GLU A 23 1.19 3.89 -8.09
C GLU A 23 0.87 2.39 -8.21
N LEU A 24 0.70 1.69 -7.09
CA LEU A 24 0.30 0.28 -7.09
C LEU A 24 -1.09 0.08 -7.70
N GLU A 25 -2.07 0.93 -7.35
CA GLU A 25 -3.42 0.90 -7.94
C GLU A 25 -3.36 1.01 -9.46
N LYS A 26 -2.62 2.01 -9.96
CA LYS A 26 -2.49 2.27 -11.40
C LYS A 26 -1.84 1.10 -12.15
N GLU A 27 -0.77 0.53 -11.61
CA GLU A 27 -0.10 -0.60 -12.26
C GLU A 27 -0.93 -1.89 -12.14
N ALA A 28 -1.65 -2.08 -11.02
CA ALA A 28 -2.57 -3.21 -10.85
C ALA A 28 -3.78 -3.13 -11.79
N GLU A 29 -4.35 -1.93 -11.99
CA GLU A 29 -5.39 -1.67 -12.99
C GLU A 29 -4.87 -1.96 -14.41
N ARG A 30 -3.68 -1.47 -14.74
CA ARG A 30 -3.06 -1.65 -16.06
C ARG A 30 -2.78 -3.12 -16.41
N GLU A 31 -2.31 -3.90 -15.45
CA GLU A 31 -2.06 -5.34 -15.62
C GLU A 31 -3.34 -6.19 -15.41
N GLN A 32 -4.49 -5.55 -15.13
CA GLN A 32 -5.77 -6.19 -14.83
C GLN A 32 -5.70 -7.20 -13.68
N LYS A 33 -4.90 -6.90 -12.65
CA LYS A 33 -4.66 -7.73 -11.47
C LYS A 33 -5.18 -7.06 -10.19
N LYS A 34 -5.20 -7.85 -9.10
CA LYS A 34 -5.25 -7.33 -7.73
C LYS A 34 -3.86 -7.46 -7.11
N CYS A 35 -3.34 -6.39 -6.53
CA CYS A 35 -2.05 -6.42 -5.82
C CYS A 35 -2.30 -6.45 -4.30
N SER A 36 -1.76 -7.47 -3.63
CA SER A 36 -1.83 -7.53 -2.17
C SER A 36 -0.73 -6.69 -1.55
N TYR A 37 -0.97 -6.02 -0.43
CA TYR A 37 0.04 -5.25 0.29
C TYR A 37 -0.04 -5.46 1.79
N HIS A 38 1.04 -5.14 2.48
CA HIS A 38 1.06 -5.01 3.93
C HIS A 38 1.16 -3.55 4.35
N LEU A 39 0.28 -3.10 5.26
CA LEU A 39 0.33 -1.74 5.79
C LEU A 39 1.39 -1.65 6.90
N LYS A 40 2.34 -0.74 6.74
CA LYS A 40 3.38 -0.48 7.74
C LYS A 40 2.97 0.71 8.61
N PHE A 41 2.85 0.50 9.91
CA PHE A 41 2.76 1.56 10.90
C PHE A 41 4.14 1.90 11.46
N ASP A 42 4.32 3.17 11.84
CA ASP A 42 5.46 3.59 12.63
C ASP A 42 5.00 3.91 14.05
N THR A 43 5.27 3.01 15.00
CA THR A 43 4.92 3.20 16.41
C THR A 43 6.10 3.65 17.27
N GLY A 44 7.17 4.21 16.68
CA GLY A 44 8.27 4.79 17.45
C GLY A 44 9.68 4.49 16.96
N MET A 45 9.84 3.80 15.81
CA MET A 45 11.15 3.62 15.18
C MET A 45 11.51 4.81 14.27
N THR A 46 10.56 5.69 13.95
CA THR A 46 10.76 6.97 13.24
C THR A 46 11.49 6.80 11.91
N ARG A 47 11.21 5.71 11.20
CA ARG A 47 11.90 5.36 9.95
C ARG A 47 10.95 5.41 8.77
N LEU A 48 9.93 4.55 8.79
CA LEU A 48 9.03 4.34 7.66
C LEU A 48 7.76 3.64 8.13
N GLY A 49 6.62 4.30 7.92
CA GLY A 49 5.29 3.80 8.29
C GLY A 49 4.29 4.94 8.47
N VAL A 50 3.01 4.59 8.40
CA VAL A 50 1.90 5.49 8.74
C VAL A 50 1.91 5.71 10.25
N ARG A 51 1.73 6.95 10.70
CA ARG A 51 1.61 7.20 12.12
C ARG A 51 0.22 6.78 12.61
N PRO A 52 0.11 6.16 13.81
CA PRO A 52 -1.19 5.75 14.36
C PRO A 52 -2.22 6.88 14.40
N GLU A 53 -1.79 8.11 14.69
CA GLU A 53 -2.64 9.31 14.70
C GLU A 53 -3.25 9.66 13.34
N ASP A 54 -2.56 9.34 12.23
CA ASP A 54 -2.99 9.62 10.87
C ASP A 54 -3.76 8.45 10.23
N SER A 55 -3.87 7.32 10.95
CA SER A 55 -4.38 6.05 10.44
C SER A 55 -5.79 6.13 9.85
N GLY A 56 -6.69 6.87 10.49
CA GLY A 56 -8.08 7.00 10.02
C GLY A 56 -8.16 7.62 8.63
N GLN A 57 -7.57 8.81 8.47
CA GLN A 57 -7.53 9.50 7.18
C GLN A 57 -6.82 8.66 6.12
N PHE A 58 -5.74 7.99 6.50
CA PHE A 58 -4.98 7.14 5.59
C PHE A 58 -5.80 5.96 5.07
N LEU A 59 -6.52 5.27 5.96
CA LEU A 59 -7.38 4.14 5.63
C LEU A 59 -8.59 4.58 4.80
N ASP A 60 -9.16 5.75 5.09
CA ASP A 60 -10.25 6.33 4.30
C ASP A 60 -9.83 6.59 2.85
N GLU A 61 -8.63 7.13 2.63
CA GLU A 61 -8.07 7.30 1.29
C GLU A 61 -7.79 5.94 0.61
N LEU A 62 -7.22 4.98 1.35
CA LEU A 62 -6.96 3.64 0.82
C LEU A 62 -8.23 2.89 0.39
N SER A 63 -9.34 3.11 1.09
CA SER A 63 -10.62 2.44 0.80
C SER A 63 -11.20 2.76 -0.58
N LYS A 64 -10.72 3.83 -1.23
CA LYS A 64 -11.16 4.28 -2.56
C LYS A 64 -10.50 3.48 -3.68
N PHE A 65 -9.43 2.75 -3.38
CA PHE A 65 -8.71 1.95 -4.35
C PHE A 65 -9.36 0.58 -4.50
N ASN A 66 -9.52 0.15 -5.74
CA ASN A 66 -10.20 -1.10 -6.07
C ASN A 66 -9.21 -2.22 -6.35
N ASN A 67 -8.04 -1.92 -6.91
CA ASN A 67 -7.10 -2.90 -7.44
C ASN A 67 -5.99 -3.29 -6.47
N ILE A 68 -5.94 -2.70 -5.27
CA ILE A 68 -5.05 -3.12 -4.18
C ILE A 68 -5.85 -3.68 -3.00
N SER A 69 -5.28 -4.65 -2.28
CA SER A 69 -5.93 -5.29 -1.13
C SER A 69 -4.96 -5.46 0.03
N MET A 70 -5.39 -5.09 1.25
CA MET A 70 -4.57 -5.28 2.44
C MET A 70 -4.57 -6.76 2.84
N GLN A 71 -3.38 -7.34 2.96
CA GLN A 71 -3.18 -8.72 3.43
C GLN A 71 -2.78 -8.77 4.91
N GLY A 72 -2.25 -7.68 5.45
CA GLY A 72 -1.72 -7.65 6.80
C GLY A 72 -1.22 -6.28 7.23
N VAL A 73 -0.91 -6.18 8.51
CA VAL A 73 -0.43 -4.96 9.16
C VAL A 73 0.81 -5.30 9.98
N LEU A 74 1.81 -4.43 9.98
CA LEU A 74 3.03 -4.56 10.78
C LEU A 74 3.49 -3.20 11.31
N THR A 75 4.32 -3.23 12.35
CA THR A 75 4.96 -2.04 12.94
C THR A 75 6.47 -2.08 12.81
#